data_AF-A0A3S3QG34-F1
#
_entry.id   AF-A0A3S3QG34-F1
#
_cell.length_a   1.000
_cell.length_b   1.000
_cell.length_c   1.000
_cell.angle_alpha   90.00
_cell.angle_beta   90.00
_cell.angle_gamma   90.00
#
_symmetry.space_group_name_H-M   'P 1'
#
loop_
_entity.id
_entity.type
_entity.pdbx_description
1 polymer ?
#
loop_
_entity_poly.entity_id
_entity_poly.type
_entity_poly.pdbx_seq_one_letter_code
_entity_poly.pdbx_strand_id
1 'polypeptide(L)'
;MGMSINIYPFPYEGQSINCYVRRLAEVNGYPSVGLFKEIWWKSRNISAHELCDDDIAEVIGYRRGHLQKLRLLSSARGSWEHHYGAMLIPSHHLHKHEMYCPACFKEKGYMLAKWSIGWLPLCLEHQCPLIPVDYEAEKLMPPGVEASRTTRDRRQYDLFGYDEVCKMQAVLEARLAKEERGNFSGPSLISCIDTAMMLSTGAPSIEAVKSRRRRYPMRYFPFWGEQSLQFVECLSQELKAA
;
A
#
# COMPACT_ATOMS: atom_id res chain seq x y z
N MET A 1 34.73 9.81 -3.95
CA MET A 1 34.11 9.61 -5.28
C MET A 1 32.63 9.88 -5.12
N GLY A 2 32.04 10.80 -5.90
CA GLY A 2 30.59 10.99 -5.88
C GLY A 2 29.92 9.76 -6.48
N MET A 3 29.00 9.13 -5.73
CA MET A 3 28.17 8.06 -6.28
C MET A 3 27.12 8.72 -7.19
N SER A 4 27.21 8.50 -8.50
CA SER A 4 26.20 8.97 -9.46
C SER A 4 25.17 7.88 -9.74
N ILE A 5 23.94 8.29 -10.06
CA ILE A 5 22.94 7.41 -10.66
C ILE A 5 23.16 7.44 -12.16
N ASN A 6 23.41 6.27 -12.77
CA ASN A 6 23.65 6.13 -14.20
C ASN A 6 22.62 5.22 -14.88
N ILE A 7 21.88 4.41 -14.10
CA ILE A 7 20.87 3.47 -14.59
C ILE A 7 19.52 3.83 -13.98
N TYR A 8 18.51 3.97 -14.84
CA TYR A 8 17.16 4.36 -14.44
C TYR A 8 16.19 3.26 -14.88
N PRO A 9 15.82 2.33 -13.98
CA PRO A 9 14.92 1.26 -14.35
C PRO A 9 13.56 1.86 -14.74
N PHE A 10 12.93 1.28 -15.75
CA PHE A 10 11.57 1.68 -16.10
C PHE A 10 10.59 1.10 -15.06
N PRO A 11 9.67 1.92 -14.49
CA PRO A 11 8.73 1.43 -13.49
C PRO A 11 7.70 0.49 -14.12
N TYR A 12 7.29 -0.51 -13.34
CA TYR A 12 6.18 -1.37 -13.72
C TYR A 12 4.84 -0.69 -13.43
N GLU A 13 3.79 -1.09 -14.14
CA GLU A 13 2.45 -0.55 -13.93
C GLU A 13 1.95 -0.84 -12.51
N GLY A 14 1.56 0.20 -11.78
CA GLY A 14 1.07 0.10 -10.41
C GLY A 14 2.15 -0.27 -9.39
N GLN A 15 3.44 -0.19 -9.74
CA GLN A 15 4.54 -0.51 -8.83
C GLN A 15 4.56 0.44 -7.62
N SER A 16 4.86 -0.10 -6.44
CA SER A 16 5.08 0.73 -5.25
C SER A 16 6.36 1.56 -5.39
N ILE A 17 6.31 2.80 -4.90
CA ILE A 17 7.49 3.68 -4.91
C ILE A 17 8.65 3.09 -4.09
N ASN A 18 8.36 2.45 -2.95
CA ASN A 18 9.37 1.76 -2.16
C ASN A 18 10.10 0.67 -2.99
N CYS A 19 9.36 -0.16 -3.73
CA CYS A 19 9.94 -1.19 -4.60
C CYS A 19 10.79 -0.57 -5.71
N TYR A 20 10.30 0.51 -6.33
CA TYR A 20 11.03 1.23 -7.38
C TYR A 20 12.36 1.78 -6.87
N VAL A 21 12.37 2.45 -5.71
CA VAL A 21 13.57 3.03 -5.11
C VAL A 21 14.59 1.95 -4.71
N ARG A 22 14.14 0.77 -4.24
CA ARG A 22 15.04 -0.36 -3.98
C ARG A 22 15.72 -0.85 -5.27
N ARG A 23 14.94 -1.04 -6.33
CA ARG A 23 15.47 -1.45 -7.64
C ARG A 23 16.42 -0.40 -8.20
N LEU A 24 16.09 0.88 -8.06
CA LEU A 24 16.96 1.99 -8.45
C LEU A 24 18.29 1.96 -7.70
N ALA A 25 18.27 1.73 -6.38
CA ALA A 25 19.48 1.57 -5.59
C ALA A 25 20.31 0.34 -6.03
N GLU A 26 19.65 -0.80 -6.22
CA GLU A 26 20.26 -2.07 -6.64
C GLU A 26 21.01 -1.94 -7.97
N VAL A 27 20.33 -1.46 -9.02
CA VAL A 27 20.92 -1.39 -10.37
C VAL A 27 22.05 -0.36 -10.46
N ASN A 28 22.14 0.58 -9.52
CA ASN A 28 23.26 1.53 -9.42
C ASN A 28 24.34 1.09 -8.42
N GLY A 29 24.28 -0.15 -7.93
CA GLY A 29 25.33 -0.72 -7.08
C GLY A 29 25.38 -0.17 -5.66
N TYR A 30 24.29 0.42 -5.17
CA TYR A 30 24.22 0.87 -3.78
C TYR A 30 24.07 -0.33 -2.86
N PRO A 31 24.85 -0.43 -1.76
CA PRO A 31 24.82 -1.58 -0.86
C PRO A 31 23.51 -1.72 -0.07
N SER A 32 22.77 -0.62 0.11
CA SER A 32 21.45 -0.63 0.73
C SER A 32 20.59 0.53 0.24
N VAL A 33 19.27 0.35 0.32
CA VAL A 33 18.31 1.43 0.04
C VAL A 33 18.40 2.56 1.08
N GLY A 34 18.77 2.24 2.33
CA GLY A 34 18.98 3.25 3.37
C GLY A 34 20.12 4.20 3.05
N LEU A 35 21.26 3.68 2.57
CA LEU A 35 22.38 4.51 2.12
C LEU A 35 22.02 5.32 0.88
N PHE A 36 21.31 4.71 -0.07
CA PHE A 36 20.79 5.43 -1.23
C PHE A 36 19.93 6.62 -0.81
N LYS A 37 18.98 6.42 0.11
CA LYS A 37 18.11 7.49 0.61
C LYS A 37 18.87 8.57 1.37
N GLU A 38 19.87 8.19 2.16
CA GLU A 38 20.73 9.13 2.88
C GLU A 38 21.50 10.04 1.92
N ILE A 39 22.06 9.49 0.85
CA ILE A 39 22.83 10.25 -0.14
C ILE A 39 21.92 11.23 -0.90
N TRP A 40 20.76 10.77 -1.36
CA TRP A 40 19.93 11.52 -2.30
C TRP A 40 18.85 12.39 -1.65
N TRP A 41 18.31 11.98 -0.51
CA TRP A 41 17.26 12.73 0.21
C TRP A 41 17.69 13.19 1.61
N LYS A 42 18.97 13.03 1.97
CA LYS A 42 19.54 13.45 3.26
C LYS A 42 18.79 12.89 4.47
N SER A 43 18.14 11.73 4.30
CA SER A 43 17.36 11.08 5.34
C SER A 43 17.37 9.57 5.15
N ARG A 44 17.84 8.83 6.16
CA ARG A 44 17.71 7.37 6.20
C ARG A 44 16.27 6.92 6.45
N ASN A 45 15.52 7.73 7.19
CA ASN A 45 14.22 7.34 7.75
C ASN A 45 13.02 7.83 6.93
N ILE A 46 13.26 8.51 5.79
CA ILE A 46 12.16 8.93 4.92
C ILE A 46 11.43 7.67 4.41
N SER A 47 10.16 7.58 4.78
CA SER A 47 9.29 6.56 4.21
C SER A 47 9.12 6.89 2.73
N ALA A 48 9.15 5.90 1.83
CA ALA A 48 8.93 6.26 0.42
C ALA A 48 7.51 6.76 0.15
N HIS A 49 6.57 6.53 1.08
CA HIS A 49 5.26 7.17 1.04
C HIS A 49 5.33 8.70 1.27
N GLU A 50 6.41 9.22 1.85
CA GLU A 50 6.61 10.66 2.05
C GLU A 50 7.26 11.32 0.82
N LEU A 51 7.76 10.53 -0.13
CA LEU A 51 8.35 11.03 -1.37
C LEU A 51 7.23 11.44 -2.33
N CYS A 52 7.29 12.67 -2.83
CA CYS A 52 6.47 13.10 -3.97
C CYS A 52 7.20 12.86 -5.30
N ASP A 53 6.50 13.06 -6.40
CA ASP A 53 7.07 12.94 -7.75
C ASP A 53 8.30 13.84 -7.96
N ASP A 54 8.27 15.05 -7.41
CA ASP A 54 9.38 16.00 -7.56
C ASP A 54 10.63 15.53 -6.82
N ASP A 55 10.49 14.93 -5.63
CA ASP A 55 11.61 14.37 -4.87
C ASP A 55 12.33 13.27 -5.66
N ILE A 56 11.58 12.45 -6.39
CA ILE A 56 12.14 11.35 -7.19
C ILE A 56 12.70 11.88 -8.51
N ALA A 57 11.97 12.79 -9.16
CA ALA A 57 12.37 13.41 -10.42
C ALA A 57 13.70 14.17 -10.28
N GLU A 58 13.93 14.86 -9.15
CA GLU A 58 15.19 15.53 -8.83
C GLU A 58 16.37 14.56 -8.82
N VAL A 59 16.16 13.36 -8.25
CA VAL A 59 17.19 12.33 -8.14
C VAL A 59 17.47 11.65 -9.48
N ILE A 60 16.43 11.38 -10.27
CA ILE A 60 16.60 10.66 -11.54
C ILE A 60 16.92 11.57 -12.73
N GLY A 61 16.64 12.88 -12.65
CA GLY A 61 16.86 13.82 -13.76
C GLY A 61 15.93 13.65 -14.97
N TYR A 62 14.80 12.93 -14.83
CA TYR A 62 13.87 12.63 -15.93
C TYR A 62 12.58 13.47 -15.88
N ARG A 63 11.92 13.57 -17.05
CA ARG A 63 10.58 14.16 -17.21
C ARG A 63 9.57 13.36 -16.37
N ARG A 64 8.71 14.06 -15.63
CA ARG A 64 7.61 13.52 -14.77
C ARG A 64 6.81 12.37 -15.40
N GLY A 65 6.74 12.30 -16.73
CA GLY A 65 6.15 11.17 -17.48
C GLY A 65 6.71 9.78 -17.14
N HIS A 66 7.99 9.67 -16.75
CA HIS A 66 8.60 8.38 -16.38
C HIS A 66 7.95 7.76 -15.14
N LEU A 67 7.49 8.59 -14.21
CA LEU A 67 6.95 8.14 -12.93
C LEU A 67 5.43 7.87 -12.98
N GLN A 68 4.77 8.13 -14.10
CA GLN A 68 3.31 7.98 -14.26
C GLN A 68 2.79 6.57 -14.01
N LYS A 69 3.66 5.54 -14.03
CA LYS A 69 3.29 4.15 -13.73
C LYS A 69 3.34 3.82 -12.25
N LEU A 70 3.99 4.66 -11.45
CA LEU A 70 3.98 4.54 -10.01
C LEU A 70 2.63 5.01 -9.46
N ARG A 71 2.29 4.53 -8.27
CA ARG A 71 1.07 4.86 -7.53
C ARG A 71 1.42 5.02 -6.04
N LEU A 72 0.54 5.68 -5.29
CA LEU A 72 0.72 6.08 -3.88
C LEU A 72 1.95 6.94 -3.65
N LEU A 73 2.06 8.01 -4.43
CA LEU A 73 3.05 9.06 -4.21
C LEU A 73 2.45 10.13 -3.30
N SER A 74 3.24 10.73 -2.42
CA SER A 74 2.75 11.82 -1.57
C SER A 74 2.26 12.98 -2.44
N SER A 75 1.11 13.59 -2.11
CA SER A 75 0.59 14.72 -2.89
C SER A 75 1.45 15.98 -2.78
N ALA A 76 2.17 16.11 -1.65
CA ALA A 76 3.20 17.11 -1.43
C ALA A 76 4.16 16.63 -0.34
N ARG A 77 5.32 17.27 -0.22
CA ARG A 77 6.25 17.00 0.88
C ARG A 77 5.55 17.24 2.23
N GLY A 78 5.52 16.24 3.09
CA GLY A 78 4.83 16.30 4.39
C GLY A 78 3.30 16.19 4.34
N SER A 79 2.73 15.87 3.18
CA SER A 79 1.29 15.64 3.04
C SER A 79 0.84 14.38 3.77
N TRP A 80 -0.41 14.41 4.24
CA TRP A 80 -1.11 13.25 4.78
C TRP A 80 -1.99 12.56 3.73
N GLU A 81 -1.85 12.92 2.45
CA GLU A 81 -2.63 12.40 1.34
C GLU A 81 -1.71 11.91 0.22
N HIS A 82 -2.12 10.83 -0.43
CA HIS A 82 -1.32 10.12 -1.43
C HIS A 82 -2.11 9.98 -2.72
N HIS A 83 -1.48 10.26 -3.86
CA HIS A 83 -2.09 10.06 -5.17
C HIS A 83 -2.15 8.58 -5.53
N TYR A 84 -3.36 8.10 -5.81
CA TYR A 84 -3.62 6.82 -6.45
C TYR A 84 -4.41 7.09 -7.75
N GLY A 85 -3.68 7.39 -8.83
CA GLY A 85 -4.27 7.94 -10.04
C GLY A 85 -4.96 9.27 -9.76
N ALA A 86 -6.23 9.39 -10.12
CA ALA A 86 -7.05 10.58 -9.83
C ALA A 86 -7.52 10.69 -8.37
N MET A 87 -7.32 9.65 -7.56
CA MET A 87 -7.78 9.64 -6.17
C MET A 87 -6.71 10.19 -5.21
N LEU A 88 -7.18 10.80 -4.12
CA LEU A 88 -6.38 11.10 -2.94
C LEU A 88 -6.73 10.10 -1.84
N ILE A 89 -5.74 9.31 -1.41
CA ILE A 89 -5.88 8.35 -0.32
C ILE A 89 -5.20 8.92 0.92
N PRO A 90 -5.94 9.18 2.00
CA PRO A 90 -5.34 9.68 3.23
C PRO A 90 -4.43 8.62 3.90
N SER A 91 -3.33 9.06 4.53
CA SER A 91 -2.31 8.22 5.18
C SER A 91 -2.87 7.22 6.19
N HIS A 92 -4.00 7.53 6.83
CA HIS A 92 -4.61 6.66 7.82
C HIS A 92 -5.26 5.40 7.20
N HIS A 93 -5.59 5.42 5.90
CA HIS A 93 -5.95 4.22 5.15
C HIS A 93 -4.75 3.37 4.75
N LEU A 94 -3.51 3.80 5.01
CA LEU A 94 -2.32 3.06 4.60
C LEU A 94 -1.76 2.18 5.72
N HIS A 95 -1.17 1.06 5.32
CA HIS A 95 -0.33 0.25 6.19
C HIS A 95 0.91 1.06 6.60
N LYS A 96 1.38 0.83 7.84
CA LYS A 96 2.64 1.43 8.33
C LYS A 96 3.85 0.83 7.60
N HIS A 97 3.76 -0.45 7.27
CA HIS A 97 4.80 -1.20 6.58
C HIS A 97 4.33 -1.49 5.16
N GLU A 98 5.27 -1.51 4.21
CA GLU A 98 4.98 -2.03 2.88
C GLU A 98 4.55 -3.49 2.99
N MET A 99 3.47 -3.85 2.31
CA MET A 99 2.94 -5.21 2.29
C MET A 99 3.17 -5.82 0.90
N TYR A 100 3.34 -7.15 0.84
CA TYR A 100 3.53 -7.84 -0.42
C TYR A 100 3.02 -9.27 -0.41
N CYS A 101 2.81 -9.80 -1.62
CA CYS A 101 2.60 -11.22 -1.87
C CYS A 101 3.93 -11.87 -2.28
N PRO A 102 4.43 -12.88 -1.54
CA PRO A 102 5.67 -13.56 -1.90
C PRO A 102 5.62 -14.24 -3.26
N ALA A 103 4.47 -14.81 -3.64
CA ALA A 103 4.31 -15.49 -4.93
C ALA A 103 4.36 -14.49 -6.09
N CYS A 104 3.57 -13.40 -6.06
CA CYS A 104 3.68 -12.33 -7.06
C CYS A 104 5.09 -11.75 -7.13
N PHE A 105 5.75 -11.54 -5.98
CA PHE A 105 7.10 -10.98 -5.98
C PHE A 105 8.11 -11.93 -6.64
N LYS A 106 8.00 -13.25 -6.40
CA LYS A 106 8.82 -14.26 -7.07
C LYS A 106 8.57 -14.33 -8.58
N GLU A 107 7.32 -14.18 -9.00
CA GLU A 107 6.92 -14.27 -10.42
C GLU A 107 7.24 -13.01 -11.21
N LYS A 108 7.00 -11.84 -10.63
CA LYS A 108 7.03 -10.54 -11.32
C LYS A 108 8.25 -9.70 -10.97
N GLY A 109 8.87 -9.94 -9.82
CA GLY A 109 10.03 -9.17 -9.33
C GLY A 109 9.69 -7.77 -8.83
N TYR A 110 8.42 -7.45 -8.58
CA TYR A 110 8.01 -6.15 -8.03
C TYR A 110 6.78 -6.23 -7.13
N MET A 111 6.57 -5.17 -6.34
CA MET A 111 5.44 -5.02 -5.41
C MET A 111 4.45 -3.99 -5.96
N LEU A 112 3.15 -4.23 -5.75
CA LEU A 112 2.10 -3.31 -6.17
C LEU A 112 1.83 -2.25 -5.09
N ALA A 113 1.67 -0.99 -5.49
CA ALA A 113 1.34 0.09 -4.58
C ALA A 113 0.02 -0.13 -3.83
N LYS A 114 -0.99 -0.72 -4.48
CA LYS A 114 -2.30 -0.99 -3.86
C LYS A 114 -2.20 -1.83 -2.59
N TRP A 115 -1.14 -2.63 -2.43
CA TRP A 115 -0.91 -3.43 -1.23
C TRP A 115 -0.53 -2.60 -0.01
N SER A 116 -0.12 -1.34 -0.17
CA SER A 116 0.02 -0.41 0.96
C SER A 116 -1.32 0.11 1.45
N ILE A 117 -2.43 -0.13 0.74
CA ILE A 117 -3.78 0.26 1.17
C ILE A 117 -4.29 -0.74 2.20
N GLY A 118 -4.53 -0.23 3.41
CA GLY A 118 -4.94 -0.98 4.60
C GLY A 118 -6.16 -1.86 4.40
N TRP A 119 -7.07 -1.42 3.53
CA TRP A 119 -8.31 -2.12 3.24
C TRP A 119 -8.24 -3.16 2.11
N LEU A 120 -7.04 -3.46 1.61
CA LEU A 120 -6.77 -4.51 0.62
C LEU A 120 -5.77 -5.55 1.18
N PRO A 121 -6.16 -6.35 2.18
CA PRO A 121 -5.21 -7.19 2.94
C PRO A 121 -4.75 -8.46 2.21
N LEU A 122 -5.31 -8.79 1.05
CA LEU A 122 -5.02 -10.04 0.32
C LEU A 122 -4.35 -9.77 -1.03
N CYS A 123 -3.74 -10.81 -1.57
CA CYS A 123 -3.47 -10.96 -2.98
C CYS A 123 -4.61 -11.75 -3.62
N LEU A 124 -5.37 -11.16 -4.53
CA LEU A 124 -6.45 -11.87 -5.23
C LEU A 124 -5.94 -12.87 -6.28
N GLU A 125 -4.72 -12.67 -6.80
CA GLU A 125 -4.11 -13.56 -7.80
C GLU A 125 -3.72 -14.90 -7.18
N HIS A 126 -3.09 -14.88 -6.00
CA HIS A 126 -2.66 -16.08 -5.28
C HIS A 126 -3.58 -16.46 -4.11
N GLN A 127 -4.65 -15.69 -3.90
CA GLN A 127 -5.62 -15.88 -2.82
C GLN A 127 -4.91 -16.14 -1.48
N CYS A 128 -4.04 -15.21 -1.11
CA CYS A 128 -3.28 -15.30 0.13
C CYS A 128 -3.22 -13.94 0.86
N PRO A 129 -3.09 -13.92 2.19
CA PRO A 129 -2.79 -12.70 2.93
C PRO A 129 -1.49 -12.04 2.47
N LEU A 130 -1.46 -10.71 2.44
CA LEU A 130 -0.24 -9.96 2.28
C LEU A 130 0.57 -9.98 3.58
N ILE A 131 1.88 -10.03 3.45
CA ILE A 131 2.81 -9.99 4.59
C ILE A 131 3.62 -8.69 4.56
N PRO A 132 4.00 -8.14 5.73
CA PRO A 132 4.85 -6.96 5.76
C PRO A 132 6.24 -7.31 5.22
N VAL A 133 6.85 -6.37 4.52
CA VAL A 133 8.27 -6.46 4.18
C VAL A 133 9.07 -6.30 5.46
N ASP A 134 9.91 -7.28 5.76
CA ASP A 134 10.87 -7.17 6.85
C ASP A 134 12.04 -6.30 6.40
N TYR A 135 12.17 -5.13 7.03
CA TYR A 135 13.24 -4.18 6.74
C TYR A 135 14.54 -4.51 7.47
N GLU A 136 14.53 -5.36 8.51
CA GLU A 136 15.77 -5.80 9.15
C GLU A 136 16.61 -6.69 8.21
N ALA A 137 15.99 -7.24 7.17
CA ALA A 137 16.66 -7.87 6.05
C ALA A 137 17.20 -6.86 5.02
N GLU A 138 17.54 -5.63 5.42
CA GLU A 138 17.95 -4.44 4.63
C GLU A 138 19.11 -4.63 3.62
N LYS A 139 19.62 -5.84 3.48
CA LYS A 139 20.34 -6.26 2.27
C LYS A 139 19.34 -6.28 1.12
N LEU A 140 19.73 -5.75 -0.04
CA LEU A 140 18.99 -5.90 -1.30
C LEU A 140 18.44 -7.32 -1.37
N MET A 141 17.10 -7.49 -1.31
CA MET A 141 16.50 -8.82 -1.19
C MET A 141 17.02 -9.67 -2.35
N PRO A 142 17.88 -10.67 -2.11
CA PRO A 142 18.41 -11.46 -3.19
C PRO A 142 17.22 -12.18 -3.85
N PRO A 143 17.16 -12.24 -5.19
CA PRO A 143 16.21 -13.11 -5.85
C PRO A 143 16.41 -14.54 -5.31
N GLY A 144 15.38 -15.08 -4.64
CA GLY A 144 15.40 -16.44 -4.11
C GLY A 144 15.58 -16.60 -2.59
N VAL A 145 15.63 -15.52 -1.80
CA VAL A 145 15.47 -15.67 -0.34
C VAL A 145 14.02 -16.01 -0.05
N GLU A 146 13.80 -17.26 0.37
CA GLU A 146 12.52 -17.66 0.95
C GLU A 146 12.28 -16.79 2.18
N ALA A 147 11.31 -15.87 2.07
CA ALA A 147 10.79 -15.18 3.23
C ALA A 147 10.48 -16.25 4.26
N SER A 148 11.15 -16.16 5.42
CA SER A 148 10.82 -16.96 6.60
C SER A 148 9.30 -16.98 6.68
N ARG A 149 8.72 -18.17 6.51
CA ARG A 149 7.29 -18.40 6.65
C ARG A 149 6.95 -18.05 8.10
N THR A 150 6.74 -16.77 8.36
CA THR A 150 5.84 -16.35 9.41
C THR A 150 4.49 -16.84 8.93
N THR A 151 4.18 -18.10 9.25
CA THR A 151 2.85 -18.66 9.16
C THR A 151 1.99 -17.82 10.11
N ARG A 152 1.58 -16.63 9.65
CA ARG A 152 0.39 -15.98 10.20
C ARG A 152 -0.70 -17.03 10.02
N ASP A 153 -1.13 -17.53 11.17
CA ASP A 153 -1.94 -18.72 11.30
C ASP A 153 -3.20 -18.55 10.45
N ARG A 154 -3.43 -19.43 9.46
CA ARG A 154 -4.63 -19.38 8.60
C ARG A 154 -5.92 -19.34 9.43
N ARG A 155 -5.87 -19.87 10.68
CA ARG A 155 -6.93 -19.82 11.69
C ARG A 155 -7.49 -18.42 11.95
N GLN A 156 -6.72 -17.37 11.65
CA GLN A 156 -7.13 -15.98 11.74
C GLN A 156 -8.29 -15.60 10.80
N TYR A 157 -8.53 -16.35 9.73
CA TYR A 157 -9.59 -16.08 8.75
C TYR A 157 -10.82 -16.99 8.86
N ASP A 158 -10.87 -17.86 9.88
CA ASP A 158 -11.94 -18.85 10.02
C ASP A 158 -13.31 -18.22 10.36
N LEU A 159 -13.33 -16.97 10.86
CA LEU A 159 -14.57 -16.28 11.26
C LEU A 159 -15.42 -15.74 10.09
N PHE A 160 -14.81 -15.44 8.95
CA PHE A 160 -15.52 -14.82 7.81
C PHE A 160 -15.71 -15.77 6.63
N GLY A 161 -15.13 -16.97 6.67
CA GLY A 161 -14.93 -17.73 5.44
C GLY A 161 -13.98 -16.99 4.50
N TYR A 162 -12.83 -17.57 4.23
CA TYR A 162 -11.79 -16.93 3.42
C TYR A 162 -12.29 -16.42 2.05
N ASP A 163 -13.26 -17.13 1.46
CA ASP A 163 -13.88 -16.80 0.18
C ASP A 163 -14.68 -15.49 0.21
N GLU A 164 -15.36 -15.16 1.31
CA GLU A 164 -16.14 -13.93 1.42
C GLU A 164 -15.24 -12.70 1.49
N VAL A 165 -14.12 -12.81 2.19
CA VAL A 165 -13.09 -11.76 2.23
C VAL A 165 -12.51 -11.53 0.83
N CYS A 166 -12.21 -12.61 0.10
CA CYS A 166 -11.74 -12.51 -1.28
C CYS A 166 -12.78 -11.82 -2.19
N LYS A 167 -14.06 -12.18 -2.07
CA LYS A 167 -15.15 -11.53 -2.83
C LYS A 167 -15.27 -10.05 -2.50
N MET A 168 -15.25 -9.68 -1.22
CA MET A 168 -15.34 -8.29 -0.79
C MET A 168 -14.14 -7.48 -1.30
N GLN A 169 -12.93 -8.01 -1.17
CA GLN A 169 -11.76 -7.34 -1.70
C GLN A 169 -11.81 -7.21 -3.23
N ALA A 170 -12.34 -8.19 -3.97
CA ALA A 170 -12.51 -8.08 -5.41
C ALA A 170 -13.46 -6.92 -5.79
N VAL A 171 -14.54 -6.71 -5.03
CA VAL A 171 -15.43 -5.55 -5.21
C VAL A 171 -14.67 -4.25 -4.95
N LEU A 172 -13.87 -4.20 -3.87
CA LEU A 172 -13.06 -3.03 -3.53
C LEU A 172 -12.01 -2.70 -4.59
N GLU A 173 -11.28 -3.70 -5.10
CA GLU A 173 -10.29 -3.50 -6.16
C GLU A 173 -10.94 -3.05 -7.47
N ALA A 174 -12.10 -3.61 -7.83
CA ALA A 174 -12.85 -3.17 -9.00
C ALA A 174 -13.31 -1.72 -8.87
N ARG A 175 -13.77 -1.34 -7.66
CA ARG A 175 -14.20 0.03 -7.38
C ARG A 175 -13.03 1.02 -7.39
N LEU A 176 -11.93 0.67 -6.75
CA LEU A 176 -10.68 1.43 -6.75
C LEU A 176 -10.21 1.69 -8.18
N ALA A 177 -10.20 0.67 -9.04
CA ALA A 177 -9.77 0.80 -10.44
C ALA A 177 -10.69 1.69 -11.29
N LYS A 178 -11.96 1.88 -10.88
CA LYS A 178 -12.91 2.79 -11.54
C LYS A 178 -12.66 4.25 -11.11
N GLU A 179 -12.52 4.47 -9.81
CA GLU A 179 -12.28 5.81 -9.24
C GLU A 179 -10.89 6.35 -9.55
N GLU A 180 -9.86 5.49 -9.62
CA GLU A 180 -8.50 5.85 -10.04
C GLU A 180 -8.47 6.55 -11.40
N ARG A 181 -9.40 6.21 -12.30
CA ARG A 181 -9.51 6.81 -13.64
C ARG A 181 -10.30 8.11 -13.67
N GLY A 182 -10.83 8.57 -12.54
CA GLY A 182 -11.74 9.72 -12.46
C GLY A 182 -13.15 9.45 -13.02
N ASN A 183 -13.47 8.19 -13.35
CA ASN A 183 -14.72 7.81 -14.01
C ASN A 183 -15.77 7.34 -12.99
N PHE A 184 -16.06 8.17 -12.00
CA PHE A 184 -17.02 7.79 -10.97
C PHE A 184 -17.92 8.96 -10.52
N SER A 185 -19.21 8.67 -10.40
CA SER A 185 -20.26 9.58 -9.95
C SER A 185 -20.94 8.99 -8.72
N GLY A 186 -20.83 9.65 -7.57
CA GLY A 186 -21.41 9.20 -6.30
C GLY A 186 -20.46 9.44 -5.12
N PRO A 187 -20.75 8.87 -3.93
CA PRO A 187 -19.81 8.88 -2.81
C PRO A 187 -18.48 8.20 -3.18
N SER A 188 -17.36 8.82 -2.82
CA SER A 188 -16.05 8.23 -3.07
C SER A 188 -15.87 6.95 -2.26
N LEU A 189 -15.07 6.01 -2.77
CA LEU A 189 -14.73 4.77 -2.06
C LEU A 189 -14.11 5.08 -0.70
N ILE A 190 -13.28 6.13 -0.61
CA ILE A 190 -12.72 6.60 0.66
C ILE A 190 -13.82 7.01 1.64
N SER A 191 -14.82 7.77 1.19
CA SER A 191 -15.97 8.16 2.02
C SER A 191 -16.77 6.95 2.48
N CYS A 192 -17.03 5.96 1.60
CA CYS A 192 -17.73 4.73 1.98
C CYS A 192 -16.97 3.94 3.05
N ILE A 193 -15.63 3.83 2.89
CA ILE A 193 -14.77 3.15 3.87
C ILE A 193 -14.78 3.91 5.21
N ASP A 194 -14.71 5.24 5.20
CA ASP A 194 -14.78 6.07 6.41
C ASP A 194 -16.13 5.92 7.12
N THR A 195 -17.23 5.99 6.39
CA THR A 195 -18.58 5.76 6.93
C THR A 195 -18.69 4.37 7.56
N ALA A 196 -18.26 3.32 6.85
CA ALA A 196 -18.29 1.96 7.37
C ALA A 196 -17.42 1.81 8.63
N MET A 197 -16.26 2.46 8.71
CA MET A 197 -15.42 2.47 9.92
C MET A 197 -16.08 3.21 11.08
N MET A 198 -16.73 4.35 10.84
CA MET A 198 -17.44 5.09 11.89
C MET A 198 -18.59 4.26 12.46
N LEU A 199 -19.43 3.70 11.57
CA LEU A 199 -20.59 2.88 11.95
C LEU A 199 -20.17 1.62 12.72
N SER A 200 -19.22 0.85 12.20
CA SER A 200 -18.76 -0.40 12.83
C SER A 200 -18.04 -0.20 14.17
N THR A 201 -17.49 1.00 14.42
CA THR A 201 -16.79 1.30 15.67
C THR A 201 -17.61 2.16 16.64
N GLY A 202 -18.82 2.55 16.25
CA GLY A 202 -19.65 3.51 16.99
C GLY A 202 -18.93 4.85 17.24
N ALA A 203 -18.02 5.24 16.35
CA ALA A 203 -17.28 6.49 16.49
C ALA A 203 -18.09 7.66 15.90
N PRO A 204 -18.11 8.83 16.54
CA PRO A 204 -18.88 9.98 16.06
C PRO A 204 -18.21 10.68 14.86
N SER A 205 -16.93 10.42 14.60
CA SER A 205 -16.19 10.99 13.48
C SER A 205 -14.97 10.13 13.11
N ILE A 206 -14.41 10.38 11.93
CA ILE A 206 -13.18 9.70 11.50
C ILE A 206 -11.97 10.13 12.33
N GLU A 207 -11.93 11.35 12.86
CA GLU A 207 -10.91 11.82 13.82
C GLU A 207 -10.93 10.97 15.10
N ALA A 208 -12.14 10.64 15.58
CA ALA A 208 -12.30 9.74 16.72
C ALA A 208 -11.83 8.32 16.39
N VAL A 209 -11.98 7.83 15.16
CA VAL A 209 -11.39 6.56 14.71
C VAL A 209 -9.86 6.65 14.66
N LYS A 210 -9.30 7.71 14.05
CA LYS A 210 -7.85 7.94 13.88
C LYS A 210 -7.11 7.96 15.23
N SER A 211 -7.70 8.58 16.25
CA SER A 211 -7.11 8.70 17.59
C SER A 211 -7.08 7.37 18.38
N ARG A 212 -7.90 6.39 18.00
CA ARG A 212 -7.89 5.05 18.61
C ARG A 212 -6.67 4.28 18.09
N ARG A 213 -5.51 4.48 18.73
CA ARG A 213 -4.18 3.89 18.43
C ARG A 213 -4.16 2.36 18.15
N ARG A 214 -5.23 1.62 18.48
CA ARG A 214 -5.33 0.16 18.36
C ARG A 214 -6.50 -0.36 17.52
N ARG A 215 -7.33 0.49 16.91
CA ARG A 215 -8.59 0.06 16.28
C ARG A 215 -8.77 0.65 14.88
N TYR A 216 -7.86 0.29 13.99
CA TYR A 216 -8.14 0.45 12.56
C TYR A 216 -8.60 -0.91 12.05
N PRO A 217 -9.92 -1.13 11.80
CA PRO A 217 -10.48 -2.45 11.51
C PRO A 217 -9.73 -3.17 10.38
N MET A 218 -9.29 -2.41 9.38
CA MET A 218 -8.60 -2.93 8.19
C MET A 218 -7.13 -3.27 8.42
N ARG A 219 -6.43 -2.59 9.35
CA ARG A 219 -5.05 -2.99 9.75
C ARG A 219 -5.03 -4.38 10.39
N TYR A 220 -6.20 -4.87 10.80
CA TYR A 220 -6.37 -6.04 11.63
C TYR A 220 -7.54 -6.90 11.17
N PHE A 221 -7.73 -7.03 9.85
CA PHE A 221 -8.81 -7.84 9.27
C PHE A 221 -8.87 -9.31 9.74
N PRO A 222 -7.98 -9.79 10.64
CA PRO A 222 -8.35 -10.93 11.45
C PRO A 222 -8.20 -10.83 12.98
N PHE A 223 -7.85 -9.70 13.59
CA PHE A 223 -7.59 -9.71 15.05
C PHE A 223 -8.81 -9.46 15.94
N TRP A 224 -9.97 -9.07 15.41
CA TRP A 224 -11.12 -8.67 16.24
C TRP A 224 -12.46 -9.10 15.60
N GLY A 225 -13.17 -10.03 16.23
CA GLY A 225 -14.40 -10.70 15.75
C GLY A 225 -15.52 -9.78 15.22
N GLU A 226 -16.57 -9.55 16.02
CA GLU A 226 -17.83 -8.89 15.57
C GLU A 226 -17.64 -7.54 14.85
N GLN A 227 -16.64 -6.74 15.20
CA GLN A 227 -16.39 -5.44 14.56
C GLN A 227 -15.94 -5.56 13.11
N SER A 228 -15.21 -6.62 12.76
CA SER A 228 -14.81 -6.87 11.37
C SER A 228 -16.01 -7.30 10.52
N LEU A 229 -16.91 -8.12 11.11
CA LEU A 229 -18.22 -8.48 10.53
C LEU A 229 -19.07 -7.25 10.27
N GLN A 230 -19.28 -6.44 11.30
CA GLN A 230 -20.05 -5.21 11.19
C GLN A 230 -19.45 -4.24 10.16
N PHE A 231 -18.11 -4.13 10.09
CA PHE A 231 -17.47 -3.30 9.08
C PHE A 231 -17.76 -3.78 7.66
N VAL A 232 -17.62 -5.08 7.38
CA VAL A 232 -17.91 -5.66 6.06
C VAL A 232 -19.37 -5.50 5.70
N GLU A 233 -20.29 -5.69 6.65
CA GLU A 233 -21.71 -5.48 6.45
C GLU A 233 -22.02 -4.02 6.11
N CYS A 234 -21.54 -3.07 6.92
CA CYS A 234 -21.69 -1.64 6.66
C CYS A 234 -21.09 -1.26 5.30
N LEU A 235 -19.87 -1.72 5.01
CA LEU A 235 -19.22 -1.44 3.73
C LEU A 235 -20.00 -2.02 2.55
N SER A 236 -20.54 -3.24 2.69
CA SER A 236 -21.39 -3.82 1.66
C SER A 236 -22.66 -3.00 1.42
N GLN A 237 -23.24 -2.40 2.45
CA GLN A 237 -24.42 -1.54 2.34
C GLN A 237 -24.06 -0.22 1.65
N GLU A 238 -22.98 0.44 2.08
CA GLU A 238 -22.48 1.68 1.48
C GLU A 238 -22.16 1.50 -0.01
N LEU A 239 -21.48 0.41 -0.37
CA LEU A 239 -21.14 0.12 -1.77
C LEU A 239 -22.34 -0.25 -2.63
N LYS A 240 -23.45 -0.71 -2.04
CA LYS A 240 -24.71 -0.97 -2.78
C LYS A 240 -25.52 0.31 -3.00
N ALA A 241 -25.37 1.30 -2.12
CA ALA A 241 -26.05 2.59 -2.22
C ALA A 241 -25.36 3.57 -3.18
N ALA A 242 -24.06 3.36 -3.47
CA ALA A 242 -23.20 4.22 -4.28
C ALA A 242 -23.01 3.76 -5.73
#